data_AF-A9B1H3-F1
#
_entry.id   AF-A9B1H3-F1
#
_cell.length_a   1.000
_cell.length_b   1.000
_cell.length_c   1.000
_cell.angle_alpha   90.00
_cell.angle_beta   90.00
_cell.angle_gamma   90.00
#
_symmetry.space_group_name_H-M   'P 1'
#
loop_
_entity.id
_entity.type
_entity.pdbx_description
1 polymer ?
#
loop_
_entity_poly.entity_id
_entity_poly.type
_entity_poly.pdbx_seq_one_letter_code
_entity_poly.pdbx_strand_id
1 'polypeptide(L)'
;MSGYADFELTINPKDAENSFVVHGRTAKGMQDSDSLILPVDDPRYQAFQTALDYNTPLTEDQVIDFGIVLYETLLKGKIWALFTAARETARSQGQSLRIKLNVDANNPALATVATIPWEFACDSAGIPLTTDHSICRFLTFPESVPVLSLGQEKLRIALVGALPAEMATTHPVDIQGELAAIHRSLEPLVTQNQVEIYEETQLTAPKLQRLVREWRPHIVHYVGHGDFQGTTGALILDDGNGKKHLSTARTLATLLRNTSVRLVVLNACKTSTVSSTALLRGIAPALMAANIPAVVAMQSSILDTAGKAFAEEFYRVLATGTPIDACVAEGRKSIIAYGFGQLDWGLATLYMRADDGVLFNIPTPSVPSNQVVTPTNETTPLANLTGGNSVSNLLGNNNTITGGNISIGNVVAGNHNQTTINHGVAQPNTPSAANNQQQALAAERELLALKQKNLNITKLQIEQYGIGVPVYLQNQHDELVKDIAAIQQRIAELSK
;
A
#
# COMPACT_ATOMS: atom_id res chain seq x y z
N MET A 1 -13.96 9.94 3.24
CA MET A 1 -14.77 8.71 3.50
C MET A 1 -15.44 8.84 4.84
N SER A 2 -16.67 8.35 4.92
CA SER A 2 -17.44 8.10 6.14
C SER A 2 -16.69 7.14 7.07
N GLY A 3 -16.77 7.36 8.39
CA GLY A 3 -15.95 6.66 9.38
C GLY A 3 -16.14 5.13 9.42
N TYR A 4 -15.33 4.45 10.23
CA TYR A 4 -15.43 3.01 10.43
C TYR A 4 -16.28 2.64 11.65
N ALA A 5 -16.99 1.51 11.57
CA ALA A 5 -17.48 0.77 12.73
C ALA A 5 -16.55 -0.42 13.00
N ASP A 6 -16.20 -0.62 14.26
CA ASP A 6 -15.28 -1.70 14.64
C ASP A 6 -15.97 -3.08 14.60
N PHE A 7 -15.25 -4.05 14.05
CA PHE A 7 -15.54 -5.47 14.08
C PHE A 7 -14.27 -6.21 14.52
N GLU A 8 -14.26 -6.67 15.76
CA GLU A 8 -13.10 -7.32 16.36
C GLU A 8 -13.18 -8.84 16.16
N LEU A 9 -12.07 -9.43 15.73
CA LEU A 9 -11.87 -10.87 15.62
C LEU A 9 -10.70 -11.26 16.50
N THR A 10 -10.97 -11.95 17.60
CA THR A 10 -9.95 -12.44 18.53
C THR A 10 -9.74 -13.93 18.34
N ILE A 11 -8.52 -14.34 18.02
CA ILE A 11 -8.18 -15.74 17.77
C ILE A 11 -7.40 -16.30 18.97
N ASN A 12 -7.91 -17.41 19.52
CA ASN A 12 -7.30 -18.13 20.64
C ASN A 12 -6.96 -19.56 20.21
N PRO A 13 -5.86 -20.16 20.71
CA PRO A 13 -5.56 -21.56 20.44
C PRO A 13 -6.58 -22.49 21.13
N LYS A 14 -6.74 -23.68 20.55
CA LYS A 14 -7.47 -24.81 21.13
C LYS A 14 -6.48 -25.92 21.52
N ASP A 15 -6.97 -26.96 22.20
CA ASP A 15 -6.17 -28.10 22.68
C ASP A 15 -5.50 -28.93 21.58
N ALA A 16 -5.95 -28.82 20.32
CA ALA A 16 -5.40 -29.56 19.18
C ALA A 16 -4.49 -28.67 18.32
N GLU A 17 -3.42 -29.26 17.77
CA GLU A 17 -2.49 -28.58 16.87
C GLU A 17 -3.22 -27.99 15.66
N ASN A 18 -2.91 -26.73 15.31
CA ASN A 18 -3.58 -25.94 14.26
C ASN A 18 -5.10 -25.78 14.40
N SER A 19 -5.67 -26.03 15.58
CA SER A 19 -7.06 -25.74 15.90
C SER A 19 -7.18 -24.49 16.76
N PHE A 20 -8.07 -23.59 16.35
CA PHE A 20 -8.28 -22.31 17.00
C PHE A 20 -9.77 -22.06 17.25
N VAL A 21 -10.08 -21.07 18.06
CA VAL A 21 -11.41 -20.49 18.18
C VAL A 21 -11.31 -19.02 17.83
N VAL A 22 -12.20 -18.56 16.96
CA VAL A 22 -12.35 -17.15 16.62
C VAL A 22 -13.56 -16.60 17.37
N HIS A 23 -13.37 -15.48 18.07
CA HIS A 23 -14.42 -14.73 18.74
C HIS A 23 -14.65 -13.42 17.99
N GLY A 24 -15.87 -13.20 17.54
CA GLY A 24 -16.28 -11.96 16.89
C GLY A 24 -16.96 -11.02 17.88
N ARG A 25 -16.68 -9.72 17.79
CA ARG A 25 -17.37 -8.67 18.54
C ARG A 25 -17.66 -7.47 17.64
N THR A 26 -18.90 -6.99 17.66
CA THR A 26 -19.30 -5.77 16.93
C THR A 26 -19.13 -4.52 17.80
N ALA A 27 -19.09 -3.34 17.19
CA ALA A 27 -19.10 -2.05 17.89
C ALA A 27 -20.28 -1.87 18.87
N LYS A 28 -21.42 -2.56 18.64
CA LYS A 28 -22.59 -2.54 19.55
C LYS A 28 -22.52 -3.60 20.66
N GLY A 29 -21.42 -4.33 20.78
CA GLY A 29 -21.20 -5.33 21.82
C GLY A 29 -21.81 -6.71 21.56
N MET A 30 -22.45 -6.94 20.40
CA MET A 30 -22.86 -8.30 20.00
C MET A 30 -21.63 -9.17 19.79
N GLN A 31 -21.69 -10.41 20.28
CA GLN A 31 -20.57 -11.35 20.26
C GLN A 31 -21.02 -12.74 19.84
N ASP A 32 -20.14 -13.45 19.14
CA ASP A 32 -20.29 -14.87 18.86
C ASP A 32 -18.91 -15.53 18.67
N SER A 33 -18.86 -16.85 18.57
CA SER A 33 -17.62 -17.59 18.37
C SER A 33 -17.82 -18.83 17.51
N ASP A 34 -16.78 -19.19 16.77
CA ASP A 34 -16.75 -20.42 15.98
C ASP A 34 -15.35 -21.04 15.98
N SER A 35 -15.27 -22.31 15.60
CA SER A 35 -14.00 -23.00 15.36
C SER A 35 -13.26 -22.36 14.20
N LEU A 36 -11.93 -22.31 14.25
CA LEU A 36 -11.07 -21.88 13.15
C LEU A 36 -10.04 -22.98 12.88
N ILE A 37 -9.97 -23.40 11.62
CA ILE A 37 -8.98 -24.35 11.12
C ILE A 37 -8.24 -23.60 10.03
N LEU A 38 -6.92 -23.49 10.13
CA LEU A 38 -6.13 -22.75 9.15
C LEU A 38 -6.14 -23.48 7.80
N PRO A 39 -6.08 -22.76 6.67
CA PRO A 39 -6.21 -23.35 5.35
C PRO A 39 -4.86 -23.90 4.84
N VAL A 40 -3.96 -24.26 5.75
CA VAL A 40 -2.58 -24.65 5.42
C VAL A 40 -2.53 -25.89 4.53
N ASP A 41 -3.52 -26.76 4.60
CA ASP A 41 -3.60 -27.96 3.74
C ASP A 41 -4.41 -27.75 2.45
N ASP A 42 -4.97 -26.55 2.22
CA ASP A 42 -5.74 -26.26 1.01
C ASP A 42 -4.79 -26.11 -0.20
N PRO A 43 -5.00 -26.83 -1.32
CA PRO A 43 -4.15 -26.72 -2.50
C PRO A 43 -4.03 -25.31 -3.07
N ARG A 44 -5.10 -24.50 -2.97
CA ARG A 44 -5.11 -23.10 -3.44
C ARG A 44 -4.24 -22.23 -2.55
N TYR A 45 -4.27 -22.47 -1.23
CA TYR A 45 -3.37 -21.80 -0.29
C TYR A 45 -1.91 -22.15 -0.56
N GLN A 46 -1.59 -23.43 -0.77
CA GLN A 46 -0.23 -23.89 -1.08
C GLN A 46 0.29 -23.34 -2.41
N ALA A 47 -0.56 -23.29 -3.44
CA ALA A 47 -0.22 -22.67 -4.72
C ALA A 47 0.07 -21.18 -4.57
N PHE A 48 -0.75 -20.45 -3.79
CA PHE A 48 -0.53 -19.03 -3.52
C PHE A 48 0.78 -18.79 -2.77
N GLN A 49 1.06 -19.58 -1.71
CA GLN A 49 2.31 -19.44 -0.96
C GLN A 49 3.53 -19.72 -1.83
N THR A 50 3.46 -20.74 -2.69
CA THR A 50 4.51 -21.02 -3.67
C THR A 50 4.71 -19.82 -4.61
N ALA A 51 3.63 -19.23 -5.12
CA ALA A 51 3.71 -18.07 -5.98
C ALA A 51 4.34 -16.85 -5.27
N LEU A 52 4.02 -16.65 -4.00
CA LEU A 52 4.59 -15.59 -3.17
C LEU A 52 6.10 -15.79 -2.91
N ASP A 53 6.52 -17.01 -2.62
CA ASP A 53 7.91 -17.37 -2.33
C ASP A 53 8.82 -17.24 -3.57
N TYR A 54 8.29 -17.57 -4.74
CA TYR A 54 9.03 -17.54 -6.01
C TYR A 54 8.73 -16.32 -6.88
N ASN A 55 7.95 -15.36 -6.37
CA ASN A 55 7.48 -14.19 -7.12
C ASN A 55 6.89 -14.56 -8.50
N THR A 56 6.09 -15.63 -8.52
CA THR A 56 5.44 -16.14 -9.74
C THR A 56 4.11 -15.41 -9.95
N PRO A 57 3.83 -14.86 -11.14
CA PRO A 57 2.53 -14.24 -11.41
C PRO A 57 1.38 -15.24 -11.23
N LEU A 58 0.27 -14.78 -10.65
CA LEU A 58 -1.00 -15.50 -10.60
C LEU A 58 -2.01 -14.84 -11.53
N THR A 59 -2.96 -15.62 -12.04
CA THR A 59 -4.14 -15.07 -12.72
C THR A 59 -5.07 -14.42 -11.69
N GLU A 60 -5.93 -13.51 -12.17
CA GLU A 60 -6.97 -12.91 -11.33
C GLU A 60 -7.85 -13.97 -10.64
N ASP A 61 -8.30 -14.98 -11.39
CA ASP A 61 -9.08 -16.09 -10.84
C ASP A 61 -8.34 -16.85 -9.73
N GLN A 62 -7.02 -17.08 -9.86
CA GLN A 62 -6.22 -17.75 -8.82
C GLN A 62 -6.12 -16.92 -7.54
N VAL A 63 -6.01 -15.59 -7.68
CA VAL A 63 -5.99 -14.67 -6.53
C VAL A 63 -7.36 -14.63 -5.86
N ILE A 64 -8.44 -14.59 -6.64
CA ILE A 64 -9.82 -14.60 -6.14
C ILE A 64 -10.11 -15.93 -5.42
N ASP A 65 -9.78 -17.06 -6.02
CA ASP A 65 -9.99 -18.40 -5.44
C ASP A 65 -9.28 -18.53 -4.09
N PHE A 66 -8.04 -18.04 -4.01
CA PHE A 66 -7.29 -17.95 -2.77
C PHE A 66 -7.97 -17.03 -1.74
N GLY A 67 -8.40 -15.85 -2.17
CA GLY A 67 -9.09 -14.88 -1.32
C GLY A 67 -10.38 -15.44 -0.73
N ILE A 68 -11.14 -16.22 -1.51
CA ILE A 68 -12.35 -16.91 -1.06
C ILE A 68 -12.00 -17.95 0.01
N VAL A 69 -10.89 -18.69 -0.13
CA VAL A 69 -10.42 -19.62 0.93
C VAL A 69 -10.21 -18.88 2.24
N LEU A 70 -9.55 -17.72 2.21
CA LEU A 70 -9.30 -16.92 3.42
C LEU A 70 -10.59 -16.39 4.03
N TYR A 71 -11.51 -15.91 3.19
CA TYR A 71 -12.82 -15.42 3.62
C TYR A 71 -13.64 -16.51 4.30
N GLU A 72 -13.79 -17.67 3.66
CA GLU A 72 -14.55 -18.81 4.20
C GLU A 72 -13.87 -19.42 5.44
N THR A 73 -12.55 -19.28 5.55
CA THR A 73 -11.82 -19.71 6.74
C THR A 73 -12.11 -18.80 7.93
N LEU A 74 -12.01 -17.48 7.74
CA LEU A 74 -12.10 -16.49 8.82
C LEU A 74 -13.56 -16.17 9.21
N LEU A 75 -14.44 -16.07 8.21
CA LEU A 75 -15.82 -15.64 8.34
C LEU A 75 -16.75 -16.78 7.94
N LYS A 76 -16.93 -17.74 8.86
CA LYS A 76 -17.89 -18.86 8.70
C LYS A 76 -18.88 -18.97 9.84
N GLY A 77 -19.92 -19.76 9.61
CA GLY A 77 -20.91 -20.12 10.63
C GLY A 77 -21.44 -18.90 11.36
N LYS A 78 -21.26 -18.88 12.68
CA LYS A 78 -21.79 -17.79 13.51
C LYS A 78 -21.03 -16.47 13.35
N ILE A 79 -19.73 -16.54 13.08
CA ILE A 79 -18.91 -15.34 12.82
C ILE A 79 -19.35 -14.67 11.52
N TRP A 80 -19.65 -15.45 10.47
CA TRP A 80 -20.16 -14.92 9.22
C TRP A 80 -21.49 -14.17 9.40
N ALA A 81 -22.42 -14.77 10.16
CA ALA A 81 -23.71 -14.15 10.46
C ALA A 81 -23.52 -12.83 11.22
N LEU A 82 -22.62 -12.82 12.21
CA LEU A 82 -22.28 -11.62 12.99
C LEU A 82 -21.63 -10.53 12.11
N PHE A 83 -20.68 -10.90 11.26
CA PHE A 83 -20.02 -10.00 10.30
C PHE A 83 -21.02 -9.38 9.33
N THR A 84 -21.92 -10.18 8.76
CA THR A 84 -22.92 -9.72 7.80
C THR A 84 -23.89 -8.72 8.44
N ALA A 85 -24.36 -9.00 9.66
CA ALA A 85 -25.21 -8.08 10.41
C ALA A 85 -24.48 -6.77 10.76
N ALA A 86 -23.20 -6.86 11.15
CA ALA A 86 -22.37 -5.69 11.43
C ALA A 86 -22.16 -4.84 10.16
N ARG A 87 -21.87 -5.47 9.03
CA ARG A 87 -21.66 -4.83 7.74
C ARG A 87 -22.89 -4.07 7.27
N GLU A 88 -24.07 -4.69 7.37
CA GLU A 88 -25.33 -4.04 7.00
C GLU A 88 -25.64 -2.85 7.90
N THR A 89 -25.39 -2.98 9.21
CA THR A 89 -25.55 -1.88 10.18
C THR A 89 -24.61 -0.72 9.87
N ALA A 90 -23.34 -1.00 9.56
CA ALA A 90 -22.36 0.03 9.21
C ALA A 90 -22.79 0.73 7.91
N ARG A 91 -23.16 -0.04 6.89
CA ARG A 91 -23.63 0.47 5.60
C ARG A 91 -24.85 1.39 5.75
N SER A 92 -25.82 1.03 6.59
CA SER A 92 -27.01 1.88 6.82
C SER A 92 -26.67 3.22 7.49
N GLN A 93 -25.49 3.33 8.11
CA GLN A 93 -24.94 4.55 8.71
C GLN A 93 -23.92 5.25 7.79
N GLY A 94 -23.80 4.78 6.55
CA GLY A 94 -22.79 5.22 5.60
C GLY A 94 -21.38 4.77 5.96
N GLN A 95 -21.15 3.97 6.99
CA GLN A 95 -19.83 3.57 7.46
C GLN A 95 -19.33 2.29 6.78
N SER A 96 -18.01 2.11 6.81
CA SER A 96 -17.34 0.84 6.48
C SER A 96 -16.98 0.06 7.75
N LEU A 97 -16.55 -1.19 7.63
CA LEU A 97 -16.04 -1.94 8.79
C LEU A 97 -14.53 -1.79 8.95
N ARG A 98 -14.07 -1.63 10.19
CA ARG A 98 -12.68 -1.88 10.59
C ARG A 98 -12.60 -3.23 11.26
N ILE A 99 -12.03 -4.20 10.55
CA ILE A 99 -11.80 -5.55 11.03
C ILE A 99 -10.50 -5.56 11.83
N LYS A 100 -10.62 -5.59 13.17
CA LYS A 100 -9.50 -5.67 14.10
C LYS A 100 -9.16 -7.13 14.38
N LEU A 101 -8.12 -7.64 13.72
CA LEU A 101 -7.64 -9.00 13.93
C LEU A 101 -6.70 -9.03 15.15
N ASN A 102 -7.22 -9.48 16.28
CA ASN A 102 -6.48 -9.61 17.53
C ASN A 102 -5.82 -10.98 17.63
N VAL A 103 -4.48 -10.95 17.63
CA VAL A 103 -3.63 -12.14 17.82
C VAL A 103 -2.65 -11.80 18.94
N ASP A 104 -2.74 -12.51 20.08
CA ASP A 104 -1.86 -12.24 21.22
C ASP A 104 -0.39 -12.50 20.86
N ALA A 105 0.39 -11.42 20.75
CA ALA A 105 1.80 -11.45 20.41
C ALA A 105 2.66 -12.23 21.41
N ASN A 106 2.17 -12.48 22.63
CA ASN A 106 2.87 -13.24 23.66
C ASN A 106 2.59 -14.75 23.57
N ASN A 107 1.68 -15.20 22.71
CA ASN A 107 1.32 -16.59 22.57
C ASN A 107 1.94 -17.21 21.30
N PRO A 108 2.99 -18.06 21.42
CA PRO A 108 3.65 -18.66 20.27
C PRO A 108 2.73 -19.55 19.42
N ALA A 109 1.69 -20.15 20.01
CA ALA A 109 0.74 -21.00 19.28
C ALA A 109 -0.03 -20.22 18.20
N LEU A 110 -0.08 -18.89 18.32
CA LEU A 110 -0.73 -18.01 17.37
C LEU A 110 0.19 -17.51 16.25
N ALA A 111 1.48 -17.89 16.24
CA ALA A 111 2.43 -17.44 15.23
C ALA A 111 1.96 -17.81 13.81
N THR A 112 1.47 -19.04 13.60
CA THR A 112 0.96 -19.52 12.31
C THR A 112 -0.28 -18.76 11.84
N VAL A 113 -1.14 -18.32 12.77
CA VAL A 113 -2.33 -17.50 12.44
C VAL A 113 -1.89 -16.17 11.85
N ALA A 114 -0.85 -15.56 12.42
CA ALA A 114 -0.34 -14.29 11.93
C ALA A 114 0.46 -14.42 10.61
N THR A 115 0.93 -15.61 10.23
CA THR A 115 1.58 -15.76 8.91
C THR A 115 0.58 -15.84 7.76
N ILE A 116 -0.71 -16.09 8.04
CA ILE A 116 -1.75 -16.10 7.01
C ILE A 116 -1.95 -14.66 6.48
N PRO A 117 -2.01 -14.46 5.16
CA PRO A 117 -2.14 -13.13 4.58
C PRO A 117 -3.62 -12.74 4.44
N TRP A 118 -4.31 -12.60 5.59
CA TRP A 118 -5.75 -12.30 5.70
C TRP A 118 -6.22 -11.10 4.87
N GLU A 119 -5.29 -10.20 4.55
CA GLU A 119 -5.49 -9.03 3.71
C GLU A 119 -5.95 -9.37 2.27
N PHE A 120 -5.70 -10.59 1.79
CA PHE A 120 -6.17 -11.07 0.48
C PHE A 120 -7.60 -11.63 0.50
N ALA A 121 -8.28 -11.67 1.65
CA ALA A 121 -9.62 -12.24 1.75
C ALA A 121 -10.59 -11.55 0.77
N CYS A 122 -11.28 -12.35 -0.04
CA CYS A 122 -12.26 -11.93 -1.03
C CYS A 122 -13.62 -12.53 -0.69
N ASP A 123 -14.68 -11.74 -0.79
CA ASP A 123 -16.02 -12.29 -0.58
C ASP A 123 -16.43 -13.28 -1.69
N SER A 124 -17.61 -13.87 -1.57
CA SER A 124 -18.11 -14.85 -2.55
C SER A 124 -18.32 -14.29 -3.96
N ALA A 125 -18.28 -12.97 -4.15
CA ALA A 125 -18.33 -12.32 -5.45
C ALA A 125 -16.93 -12.00 -6.01
N GLY A 126 -15.87 -12.37 -5.30
CA GLY A 126 -14.48 -12.09 -5.66
C GLY A 126 -14.02 -10.68 -5.35
N ILE A 127 -14.76 -9.92 -4.54
CA ILE A 127 -14.39 -8.55 -4.16
C ILE A 127 -13.47 -8.62 -2.93
N PRO A 128 -12.25 -8.04 -2.96
CA PRO A 128 -11.40 -7.99 -1.79
C PRO A 128 -12.08 -7.25 -0.65
N LEU A 129 -12.07 -7.83 0.55
CA LEU A 129 -12.61 -7.16 1.73
C LEU A 129 -11.92 -5.82 1.98
N THR A 130 -10.64 -5.71 1.65
CA THR A 130 -9.83 -4.52 1.93
C THR A 130 -10.10 -3.33 1.02
N THR A 131 -10.97 -3.44 0.01
CA THR A 131 -11.39 -2.29 -0.81
C THR A 131 -12.57 -1.55 -0.19
N ASP A 132 -13.48 -2.28 0.46
CA ASP A 132 -14.69 -1.74 1.11
C ASP A 132 -14.56 -1.64 2.62
N HIS A 133 -13.64 -2.39 3.21
CA HIS A 133 -13.38 -2.46 4.64
C HIS A 133 -11.89 -2.31 4.90
N SER A 134 -11.52 -2.15 6.16
CA SER A 134 -10.13 -2.23 6.58
C SER A 134 -9.89 -3.52 7.35
N ILE A 135 -8.75 -4.17 7.10
CA ILE A 135 -8.22 -5.25 7.93
C ILE A 135 -6.92 -4.74 8.55
N CYS A 136 -6.88 -4.72 9.88
CA CYS A 136 -5.67 -4.38 10.64
C CYS A 136 -5.35 -5.46 11.67
N ARG A 137 -4.06 -5.78 11.80
CA ARG A 137 -3.53 -6.65 12.85
C ARG A 137 -3.42 -5.85 14.13
N PHE A 138 -4.40 -6.03 15.00
CA PHE A 138 -4.52 -5.25 16.21
C PHE A 138 -3.80 -5.97 17.35
N LEU A 139 -2.81 -5.30 17.95
CA LEU A 139 -2.08 -5.85 19.08
C LEU A 139 -2.48 -5.10 20.34
N THR A 140 -3.12 -5.79 21.27
CA THR A 140 -3.55 -5.20 22.54
C THR A 140 -2.37 -5.09 23.50
N PHE A 141 -2.19 -3.89 24.06
CA PHE A 141 -1.24 -3.65 25.14
C PHE A 141 -1.89 -2.78 26.22
N PRO A 142 -1.39 -2.83 27.47
CA PRO A 142 -2.01 -2.08 28.58
C PRO A 142 -1.89 -0.56 28.44
N GLU A 143 -0.85 -0.11 27.73
CA GLU A 143 -0.53 1.30 27.56
C GLU A 143 -1.36 1.91 26.42
N SER A 144 -2.13 2.96 26.70
CA SER A 144 -2.81 3.73 25.66
C SER A 144 -1.81 4.54 24.83
N VAL A 145 -2.07 4.65 23.53
CA VAL A 145 -1.22 5.42 22.62
C VAL A 145 -1.93 6.71 22.21
N PRO A 146 -1.53 7.88 22.73
CA PRO A 146 -2.23 9.12 22.43
C PRO A 146 -1.95 9.58 21.00
N VAL A 147 -3.00 10.08 20.35
CA VAL A 147 -2.93 10.80 19.07
C VAL A 147 -1.92 11.94 19.20
N LEU A 148 -1.05 12.11 18.19
CA LEU A 148 -0.14 13.24 18.17
C LEU A 148 -0.85 14.46 17.58
N SER A 149 -1.12 15.46 18.42
CA SER A 149 -1.56 16.76 17.96
C SER A 149 -0.37 17.56 17.46
N LEU A 150 -0.34 17.85 16.16
CA LEU A 150 0.74 18.64 15.57
C LEU A 150 0.63 20.11 15.96
N GLY A 151 -0.56 20.63 16.25
CA GLY A 151 -0.73 22.05 16.55
C GLY A 151 -0.23 22.88 15.38
N GLN A 152 0.75 23.77 15.58
CA GLN A 152 1.38 24.53 14.49
C GLN A 152 2.64 23.86 13.92
N GLU A 153 3.03 22.68 14.42
CA GLU A 153 4.19 21.95 13.92
C GLU A 153 3.93 21.31 12.56
N LYS A 154 5.01 21.16 11.78
CA LYS A 154 5.01 20.42 10.53
C LYS A 154 4.96 18.92 10.80
N LEU A 155 4.33 18.18 9.89
CA LEU A 155 4.50 16.73 9.83
C LEU A 155 5.92 16.41 9.33
N ARG A 156 6.79 15.90 10.22
CA ARG A 156 8.16 15.50 9.90
C ARG A 156 8.22 14.06 9.43
N ILE A 157 8.64 13.85 8.18
CA ILE A 157 8.74 12.54 7.54
C ILE A 157 10.20 12.24 7.20
N ALA A 158 10.75 11.19 7.80
CA ALA A 158 12.06 10.68 7.43
C ALA A 158 11.91 9.61 6.35
N LEU A 159 12.37 9.92 5.15
CA LEU A 159 12.49 9.02 4.01
C LEU A 159 13.91 8.45 4.01
N VAL A 160 14.04 7.19 4.40
CA VAL A 160 15.35 6.55 4.60
C VAL A 160 15.46 5.29 3.77
N GLY A 161 16.65 5.04 3.22
CA GLY A 161 16.94 3.86 2.44
C GLY A 161 18.29 3.26 2.80
N ALA A 162 18.44 1.96 2.57
CA ALA A 162 19.74 1.30 2.66
C ALA A 162 19.88 0.24 1.57
N LEU A 163 20.88 0.42 0.71
CA LEU A 163 21.34 -0.58 -0.24
C LEU A 163 22.86 -0.68 -0.11
N PRO A 164 23.37 -1.57 0.77
CA PRO A 164 24.81 -1.80 0.89
C PRO A 164 25.42 -2.16 -0.46
N ALA A 165 26.62 -1.63 -0.74
CA ALA A 165 27.30 -1.83 -2.02
C ALA A 165 27.48 -3.31 -2.39
N GLU A 166 27.70 -4.19 -1.40
CA GLU A 166 27.80 -5.64 -1.63
C GLU A 166 26.51 -6.30 -2.16
N MET A 167 25.35 -5.65 -1.99
CA MET A 167 24.05 -6.15 -2.44
C MET A 167 23.56 -5.49 -3.74
N ALA A 168 24.13 -4.34 -4.13
CA ALA A 168 23.64 -3.52 -5.24
C ALA A 168 23.52 -4.28 -6.57
N THR A 169 24.34 -5.30 -6.80
CA THR A 169 24.32 -6.13 -8.02
C THR A 169 23.41 -7.35 -7.92
N THR A 170 23.22 -7.90 -6.72
CA THR A 170 22.50 -9.17 -6.51
C THR A 170 21.04 -8.95 -6.17
N HIS A 171 20.72 -7.86 -5.48
CA HIS A 171 19.39 -7.51 -5.00
C HIS A 171 19.16 -6.00 -5.16
N PRO A 172 19.12 -5.49 -6.40
CA PRO A 172 18.91 -4.06 -6.64
C PRO A 172 17.53 -3.61 -6.14
N VAL A 173 17.46 -2.40 -5.59
CA VAL A 173 16.22 -1.69 -5.23
C VAL A 173 16.36 -0.23 -5.66
N ASP A 174 15.34 0.30 -6.33
CA ASP A 174 15.30 1.70 -6.76
C ASP A 174 14.89 2.64 -5.62
N ILE A 175 15.76 2.77 -4.61
CA ILE A 175 15.54 3.65 -3.46
C ILE A 175 15.21 5.06 -3.92
N GLN A 176 16.01 5.61 -4.85
CA GLN A 176 15.83 6.99 -5.31
C GLN A 176 14.47 7.20 -5.99
N GLY A 177 14.06 6.28 -6.86
CA GLY A 177 12.76 6.38 -7.52
C GLY A 177 11.58 6.28 -6.56
N GLU A 178 11.68 5.44 -5.53
CA GLU A 178 10.64 5.35 -4.49
C GLU A 178 10.54 6.64 -3.67
N LEU A 179 11.68 7.16 -3.17
CA LEU A 179 11.69 8.40 -2.39
C LEU A 179 11.22 9.59 -3.23
N ALA A 180 11.59 9.63 -4.52
CA ALA A 180 11.13 10.66 -5.44
C ALA A 180 9.60 10.60 -5.69
N ALA A 181 9.01 9.41 -5.75
CA ALA A 181 7.56 9.24 -5.88
C ALA A 181 6.82 9.79 -4.64
N ILE A 182 7.32 9.46 -3.45
CA ILE A 182 6.76 9.98 -2.20
C ILE A 182 6.92 11.51 -2.12
N HIS A 183 8.10 12.04 -2.44
CA HIS A 183 8.35 13.48 -2.43
C HIS A 183 7.39 14.21 -3.37
N ARG A 184 7.15 13.67 -4.57
CA ARG A 184 6.19 14.25 -5.53
C ARG A 184 4.77 14.30 -4.95
N SER A 185 4.32 13.23 -4.29
CA SER A 185 2.98 13.19 -3.67
C SER A 185 2.77 14.23 -2.57
N LEU A 186 3.87 14.64 -1.91
CA LEU A 186 3.88 15.57 -0.78
C LEU A 186 4.31 17.00 -1.16
N GLU A 187 4.73 17.23 -2.41
CA GLU A 187 5.28 18.50 -2.89
C GLU A 187 4.36 19.72 -2.63
N PRO A 188 3.02 19.62 -2.82
CA PRO A 188 2.13 20.72 -2.46
C PRO A 188 2.20 21.10 -0.98
N LEU A 189 2.34 20.12 -0.09
CA LEU A 189 2.32 20.30 1.37
C LEU A 189 3.68 20.77 1.90
N VAL A 190 4.76 20.34 1.26
CA VAL A 190 6.10 20.87 1.50
C VAL A 190 6.13 22.35 1.11
N THR A 191 5.60 22.70 -0.06
CA THR A 191 5.51 24.10 -0.54
C THR A 191 4.63 24.96 0.36
N GLN A 192 3.56 24.39 0.92
CA GLN A 192 2.70 25.04 1.91
C GLN A 192 3.28 25.05 3.34
N ASN A 193 4.52 24.57 3.54
CA ASN A 193 5.20 24.54 4.83
C ASN A 193 4.48 23.70 5.90
N GLN A 194 3.69 22.70 5.49
CA GLN A 194 2.95 21.77 6.36
C GLN A 194 3.69 20.45 6.61
N VAL A 195 4.51 20.03 5.65
CA VAL A 195 5.33 18.81 5.72
C VAL A 195 6.80 19.20 5.65
N GLU A 196 7.64 18.50 6.40
CA GLU A 196 9.10 18.59 6.32
C GLU A 196 9.66 17.19 6.07
N ILE A 197 10.52 17.06 5.06
CA ILE A 197 11.10 15.78 4.64
C ILE A 197 12.59 15.77 4.94
N TYR A 198 13.05 14.70 5.58
CA TYR A 198 14.46 14.36 5.71
C TYR A 198 14.76 13.14 4.85
N GLU A 199 15.77 13.22 3.99
CA GLU A 199 16.16 12.11 3.10
C GLU A 199 17.55 11.55 3.47
N GLU A 200 17.67 10.23 3.56
CA GLU A 200 18.95 9.53 3.74
C GLU A 200 18.94 8.20 2.98
N THR A 201 19.71 8.08 1.90
CA THR A 201 19.71 6.90 1.01
C THR A 201 20.75 5.83 1.39
N GLN A 202 21.61 6.11 2.38
CA GLN A 202 22.63 5.20 2.92
C GLN A 202 22.53 5.11 4.44
N LEU A 203 21.40 4.60 4.91
CA LEU A 203 21.08 4.52 6.33
C LEU A 203 21.98 3.51 7.06
N THR A 204 22.66 3.99 8.10
CA THR A 204 23.36 3.16 9.10
C THR A 204 22.62 3.20 10.43
N ALA A 205 22.85 2.23 11.31
CA ALA A 205 22.23 2.24 12.65
C ALA A 205 22.57 3.52 13.46
N PRO A 206 23.83 4.02 13.49
CA PRO A 206 24.15 5.30 14.12
C PRO A 206 23.45 6.52 13.48
N LYS A 207 23.27 6.53 12.15
CA LYS A 207 22.50 7.58 11.46
C LYS A 207 21.04 7.56 11.90
N LEU A 208 20.40 6.39 11.94
CA LEU A 208 19.03 6.24 12.42
C LEU A 208 18.86 6.74 13.86
N GLN A 209 19.78 6.36 14.76
CA GLN A 209 19.76 6.83 16.15
C GLN A 209 19.82 8.36 16.24
N ARG A 210 20.75 8.99 15.52
CA ARG A 210 20.90 10.46 15.53
C ARG A 210 19.68 11.15 14.93
N LEU A 211 19.21 10.68 13.78
CA LEU A 211 18.01 11.17 13.11
C LEU A 211 16.82 11.22 14.07
N VAL A 212 16.56 10.10 14.74
CA VAL A 212 15.39 9.97 15.63
C VAL A 212 15.53 10.82 16.89
N ARG A 213 16.75 10.95 17.43
CA ARG A 213 17.02 11.76 18.62
C ARG A 213 17.00 13.26 18.34
N GLU A 214 17.61 13.70 17.24
CA GLU A 214 17.92 15.11 16.97
C GLU A 214 16.85 15.77 16.11
N TRP A 215 16.44 15.14 14.99
CA TRP A 215 15.43 15.69 14.09
C TRP A 215 14.00 15.31 14.47
N ARG A 216 13.84 14.23 15.26
CA ARG A 216 12.56 13.81 15.86
C ARG A 216 11.43 13.64 14.82
N PRO A 217 11.57 12.68 13.87
CA PRO A 217 10.54 12.38 12.88
C PRO A 217 9.23 11.94 13.54
N HIS A 218 8.11 12.20 12.86
CA HIS A 218 6.80 11.63 13.18
C HIS A 218 6.57 10.33 12.39
N ILE A 219 7.12 10.26 11.18
CA ILE A 219 7.02 9.11 10.29
C ILE A 219 8.44 8.68 9.89
N VAL A 220 8.73 7.39 9.94
CA VAL A 220 9.93 6.80 9.33
C VAL A 220 9.50 5.87 8.21
N HIS A 221 9.85 6.19 6.98
CA HIS A 221 9.66 5.32 5.81
C HIS A 221 11.00 4.70 5.46
N TYR A 222 11.12 3.39 5.59
CA TYR A 222 12.32 2.66 5.22
C TYR A 222 12.12 1.93 3.89
N VAL A 223 13.04 2.15 2.94
CA VAL A 223 13.15 1.43 1.68
C VAL A 223 14.41 0.58 1.67
N GLY A 224 14.28 -0.72 1.38
CA GLY A 224 15.44 -1.60 1.26
C GLY A 224 15.07 -3.05 1.43
N HIS A 225 15.89 -3.79 2.17
CA HIS A 225 15.75 -5.24 2.32
C HIS A 225 15.54 -5.64 3.78
N GLY A 226 14.73 -6.67 3.98
CA GLY A 226 14.61 -7.39 5.25
C GLY A 226 15.28 -8.76 5.17
N ASP A 227 15.75 -9.25 6.32
CA ASP A 227 16.36 -10.57 6.49
C ASP A 227 16.05 -11.09 7.90
N PHE A 228 16.64 -12.22 8.27
CA PHE A 228 16.56 -12.79 9.61
C PHE A 228 17.94 -12.96 10.22
N GLN A 229 18.09 -12.58 11.49
CA GLN A 229 19.20 -13.00 12.34
C GLN A 229 18.73 -14.16 13.23
N GLY A 230 19.08 -15.38 12.82
CA GLY A 230 18.51 -16.59 13.41
C GLY A 230 16.99 -16.62 13.19
N THR A 231 16.21 -16.55 14.26
CA THR A 231 14.75 -16.53 14.21
C THR A 231 14.15 -15.13 14.33
N THR A 232 14.96 -14.07 14.34
CA THR A 232 14.50 -12.68 14.57
C THR A 232 14.59 -11.89 13.28
N GLY A 233 13.49 -11.26 12.86
CA GLY A 233 13.48 -10.39 11.69
C GLY A 233 14.42 -9.20 11.88
N ALA A 234 15.03 -8.74 10.79
CA ALA A 234 15.99 -7.65 10.77
C ALA A 234 15.84 -6.82 9.49
N LEU A 235 16.10 -5.52 9.58
CA LEU A 235 16.33 -4.69 8.39
C LEU A 235 17.81 -4.71 8.02
N ILE A 236 18.09 -4.71 6.72
CA ILE A 236 19.46 -4.59 6.22
C ILE A 236 19.83 -3.10 6.14
N LEU A 237 20.78 -2.68 6.96
CA LEU A 237 21.37 -1.34 6.93
C LEU A 237 22.77 -1.39 6.34
N ASP A 238 23.33 -0.22 6.03
CA ASP A 238 24.75 -0.09 5.71
C ASP A 238 25.58 -0.07 7.00
N ASP A 239 26.76 -0.71 7.00
CA ASP A 239 27.70 -0.70 8.12
C ASP A 239 28.62 0.55 8.14
N GLY A 240 28.53 1.40 7.12
CA GLY A 240 29.39 2.56 6.86
C GLY A 240 30.51 2.27 5.86
N ASN A 241 30.72 1.01 5.47
CA ASN A 241 31.75 0.56 4.54
C ASN A 241 31.15 -0.14 3.31
N GLY A 242 29.84 -0.01 3.08
CA GLY A 242 29.16 -0.67 1.97
C GLY A 242 28.85 -2.15 2.20
N LYS A 243 28.99 -2.67 3.43
CA LYS A 243 28.60 -4.04 3.80
C LYS A 243 27.26 -4.06 4.51
N LYS A 244 26.58 -5.20 4.46
CA LYS A 244 25.30 -5.38 5.15
C LYS A 244 25.49 -5.41 6.66
N HIS A 245 24.60 -4.70 7.34
CA HIS A 245 24.43 -4.75 8.79
C HIS A 245 22.99 -5.14 9.13
N LEU A 246 22.80 -6.26 9.81
CA LEU A 246 21.46 -6.70 10.25
C LEU A 246 21.04 -5.94 11.52
N SER A 247 20.10 -5.01 11.37
CA SER A 247 19.46 -4.34 12.49
C SER A 247 18.21 -5.11 12.89
N THR A 248 18.31 -5.93 13.95
CA THR A 248 17.23 -6.80 14.40
C THR A 248 15.98 -6.04 14.86
N ALA A 249 14.83 -6.71 14.86
CA ALA A 249 13.57 -6.20 15.40
C ALA A 249 13.73 -5.60 16.82
N ARG A 250 14.53 -6.25 17.68
CA ARG A 250 14.84 -5.75 19.03
C ARG A 250 15.71 -4.48 18.98
N THR A 251 16.73 -4.46 18.13
CA THR A 251 17.58 -3.27 17.93
C THR A 251 16.74 -2.08 17.47
N LEU A 252 15.90 -2.27 16.45
CA LEU A 252 15.02 -1.23 15.92
C LEU A 252 14.01 -0.76 16.97
N ALA A 253 13.38 -1.69 17.70
CA ALA A 253 12.50 -1.38 18.82
C ALA A 253 13.20 -0.53 19.89
N THR A 254 14.47 -0.85 20.23
CA THR A 254 15.26 -0.04 21.17
C THR A 254 15.56 1.36 20.62
N LEU A 255 15.92 1.48 19.33
CA LEU A 255 16.23 2.77 18.71
C LEU A 255 15.00 3.69 18.59
N LEU A 256 13.81 3.13 18.38
CA LEU A 256 12.57 3.88 18.16
C LEU A 256 11.71 4.06 19.43
N ARG A 257 12.03 3.36 20.51
CA ARG A 257 11.30 3.44 21.79
C ARG A 257 11.35 4.85 22.39
N ASN A 258 10.21 5.33 22.88
CA ASN A 258 10.04 6.63 23.55
C ASN A 258 10.44 7.83 22.66
N THR A 259 10.17 7.75 21.37
CA THR A 259 10.48 8.80 20.39
C THR A 259 9.20 9.51 19.93
N SER A 260 9.33 10.50 19.03
CA SER A 260 8.19 11.16 18.41
C SER A 260 7.53 10.32 17.30
N VAL A 261 8.13 9.20 16.91
CA VAL A 261 7.64 8.38 15.79
C VAL A 261 6.27 7.81 16.15
N ARG A 262 5.31 8.02 15.25
CA ARG A 262 3.94 7.51 15.34
C ARG A 262 3.63 6.46 14.28
N LEU A 263 4.36 6.51 13.16
CA LEU A 263 4.20 5.59 12.05
C LEU A 263 5.56 5.14 11.55
N VAL A 264 5.70 3.84 11.34
CA VAL A 264 6.81 3.26 10.57
C VAL A 264 6.24 2.58 9.33
N VAL A 265 6.75 2.93 8.16
CA VAL A 265 6.43 2.26 6.89
C VAL A 265 7.67 1.48 6.48
N LEU A 266 7.53 0.17 6.37
CA LEU A 266 8.62 -0.74 6.02
C LEU A 266 8.38 -1.25 4.60
N ASN A 267 8.92 -0.55 3.61
CA ASN A 267 8.97 -1.05 2.24
C ASN A 267 10.21 -1.92 2.05
N ALA A 268 10.16 -3.11 2.64
CA ALA A 268 11.21 -4.10 2.53
C ALA A 268 10.64 -5.50 2.66
N CYS A 269 11.21 -6.43 1.90
CA CYS A 269 10.76 -7.81 1.84
C CYS A 269 10.83 -8.46 3.23
N LYS A 270 9.88 -9.36 3.53
CA LYS A 270 9.84 -10.14 4.78
C LYS A 270 9.71 -9.31 6.07
N THR A 271 9.36 -8.03 6.00
CA THR A 271 9.21 -7.18 7.19
C THR A 271 7.94 -7.46 7.99
N SER A 272 6.91 -8.02 7.34
CA SER A 272 5.71 -8.57 7.98
C SER A 272 5.85 -10.06 8.34
N THR A 273 6.92 -10.73 7.93
CA THR A 273 7.13 -12.16 8.23
C THR A 273 7.36 -12.35 9.73
N VAL A 274 6.46 -13.11 10.33
CA VAL A 274 6.53 -13.51 11.73
C VAL A 274 7.45 -14.73 11.85
N SER A 275 8.28 -14.75 12.90
CA SER A 275 9.00 -15.97 13.26
C SER A 275 8.01 -17.06 13.66
N SER A 276 8.13 -18.25 13.06
CA SER A 276 7.32 -19.44 13.41
C SER A 276 7.36 -19.82 14.90
N THR A 277 8.29 -19.25 15.66
CA THR A 277 8.51 -19.52 17.08
C THR A 277 8.02 -18.43 18.03
N ALA A 278 7.83 -17.17 17.57
CA ALA A 278 7.30 -16.08 18.39
C ALA A 278 6.97 -14.81 17.57
N LEU A 279 5.78 -14.23 17.80
CA LEU A 279 5.28 -13.03 17.12
C LEU A 279 6.19 -11.81 17.30
N LEU A 280 6.63 -11.54 18.53
CA LEU A 280 7.52 -10.41 18.86
C LEU A 280 8.94 -10.51 18.26
N ARG A 281 9.27 -11.59 17.56
CA ARG A 281 10.52 -11.70 16.79
C ARG A 281 10.40 -11.08 15.40
N GLY A 282 9.19 -10.78 14.92
CA GLY A 282 8.97 -9.96 13.71
C GLY A 282 9.19 -8.47 13.99
N ILE A 283 9.55 -7.70 12.96
CA ILE A 283 9.86 -6.27 13.13
C ILE A 283 8.61 -5.50 13.56
N ALA A 284 7.49 -5.62 12.84
CA ALA A 284 6.29 -4.85 13.15
C ALA A 284 5.77 -5.11 14.59
N PRO A 285 5.54 -6.36 15.05
CA PRO A 285 5.13 -6.60 16.44
C PRO A 285 6.12 -6.06 17.49
N ALA A 286 7.43 -6.14 17.23
CA ALA A 286 8.45 -5.58 18.13
C ALA A 286 8.39 -4.06 18.23
N LEU A 287 8.15 -3.36 17.11
CA LEU A 287 7.97 -1.91 17.08
C LEU A 287 6.69 -1.49 17.79
N MET A 288 5.60 -2.25 17.64
CA MET A 288 4.36 -2.03 18.40
C MET A 288 4.64 -2.14 19.90
N ALA A 289 5.39 -3.16 20.34
CA ALA A 289 5.82 -3.32 21.73
C ALA A 289 6.81 -2.23 22.22
N ALA A 290 7.38 -1.42 21.31
CA ALA A 290 8.18 -0.23 21.61
C ALA A 290 7.35 1.07 21.63
N ASN A 291 6.03 0.95 21.68
CA ASN A 291 5.08 2.06 21.72
C ASN A 291 4.96 2.86 20.41
N ILE A 292 5.23 2.21 19.28
CA ILE A 292 4.87 2.75 17.96
C ILE A 292 3.38 2.45 17.71
N PRO A 293 2.51 3.46 17.46
CA PRO A 293 1.08 3.27 17.30
C PRO A 293 0.66 2.46 16.06
N ALA A 294 1.39 2.59 14.96
CA ALA A 294 1.10 1.88 13.73
C ALA A 294 2.37 1.56 12.93
N VAL A 295 2.36 0.39 12.29
CA VAL A 295 3.41 -0.05 11.38
C VAL A 295 2.76 -0.61 10.12
N VAL A 296 3.12 -0.08 8.96
CA VAL A 296 2.82 -0.69 7.67
C VAL A 296 4.04 -1.53 7.29
N ALA A 297 3.86 -2.82 7.05
CA ALA A 297 4.94 -3.75 6.71
C ALA A 297 4.55 -4.63 5.53
N MET A 298 5.52 -4.94 4.66
CA MET A 298 5.30 -5.77 3.48
C MET A 298 5.55 -7.25 3.80
N GLN A 299 4.66 -8.13 3.35
CA GLN A 299 4.80 -9.59 3.52
C GLN A 299 5.82 -10.21 2.57
N SER A 300 5.95 -9.67 1.36
CA SER A 300 6.92 -10.08 0.35
C SER A 300 7.50 -8.86 -0.36
N SER A 301 8.39 -9.10 -1.32
CA SER A 301 8.90 -8.07 -2.23
C SER A 301 7.74 -7.45 -2.98
N ILE A 302 7.62 -6.12 -2.95
CA ILE A 302 6.70 -5.39 -3.81
C ILE A 302 7.42 -5.04 -5.11
N LEU A 303 6.72 -5.07 -6.24
CA LEU A 303 7.23 -4.52 -7.49
C LEU A 303 7.45 -3.00 -7.33
N ASP A 304 8.58 -2.47 -7.83
CA ASP A 304 8.93 -1.05 -7.73
C ASP A 304 7.78 -0.12 -8.17
N THR A 305 7.04 -0.50 -9.22
CA THR A 305 5.90 0.28 -9.72
C THR A 305 4.70 0.27 -8.76
N ALA A 306 4.41 -0.88 -8.16
CA ALA A 306 3.33 -1.03 -7.20
C ALA A 306 3.65 -0.33 -5.87
N GLY A 307 4.90 -0.42 -5.39
CA GLY A 307 5.39 0.32 -4.23
C GLY A 307 5.25 1.83 -4.39
N LYS A 308 5.63 2.36 -5.57
CA LYS A 308 5.46 3.79 -5.90
C LYS A 308 3.98 4.20 -5.92
N ALA A 309 3.13 3.44 -6.60
CA ALA A 309 1.69 3.72 -6.69
C ALA A 309 0.99 3.68 -5.32
N PHE A 310 1.36 2.72 -4.47
CA PHE A 310 0.89 2.63 -3.10
C PHE A 310 1.34 3.84 -2.28
N ALA A 311 2.64 4.14 -2.28
CA ALA A 311 3.19 5.19 -1.44
C ALA A 311 2.66 6.58 -1.83
N GLU A 312 2.54 6.87 -3.13
CA GLU A 312 1.97 8.12 -3.62
C GLU A 312 0.56 8.36 -3.08
N GLU A 313 -0.34 7.39 -3.24
CA GLU A 313 -1.72 7.52 -2.79
C GLU A 313 -1.84 7.48 -1.26
N PHE A 314 -1.09 6.60 -0.61
CA PHE A 314 -1.04 6.47 0.84
C PHE A 314 -0.66 7.80 1.51
N TYR A 315 0.42 8.46 1.07
CA TYR A 315 0.87 9.72 1.66
C TYR A 315 -0.05 10.89 1.30
N ARG A 316 -0.59 10.92 0.08
CA ARG A 316 -1.57 11.92 -0.35
C ARG A 316 -2.79 11.93 0.57
N VAL A 317 -3.30 10.75 0.92
CA VAL A 317 -4.46 10.62 1.81
C VAL A 317 -4.07 10.83 3.27
N LEU A 318 -2.94 10.29 3.74
CA LEU A 318 -2.48 10.46 5.12
C LEU A 318 -2.30 11.92 5.53
N ALA A 319 -1.79 12.75 4.61
CA ALA A 319 -1.61 14.17 4.85
C ALA A 319 -2.91 14.96 5.10
N THR A 320 -4.07 14.38 4.81
CA THR A 320 -5.39 14.99 5.07
C THR A 320 -5.90 14.71 6.50
N GLY A 321 -5.13 13.99 7.32
CA GLY A 321 -5.55 13.55 8.66
C GLY A 321 -6.47 12.33 8.64
N THR A 322 -6.55 11.64 7.50
CA THR A 322 -7.33 10.41 7.35
C THR A 322 -6.75 9.30 8.25
N PRO A 323 -7.59 8.45 8.88
CA PRO A 323 -7.12 7.28 9.62
C PRO A 323 -6.17 6.40 8.79
N ILE A 324 -5.12 5.88 9.42
CA ILE A 324 -4.04 5.14 8.76
C ILE A 324 -4.56 3.93 7.98
N ASP A 325 -5.62 3.31 8.47
CA ASP A 325 -6.21 2.12 7.92
C ASP A 325 -7.04 2.40 6.65
N ALA A 326 -7.67 3.58 6.55
CA ALA A 326 -8.19 4.09 5.29
C ALA A 326 -7.07 4.48 4.31
N CYS A 327 -5.95 5.03 4.78
CA CYS A 327 -4.81 5.37 3.92
C CYS A 327 -4.23 4.11 3.25
N VAL A 328 -4.12 3.00 4.00
CA VAL A 328 -3.70 1.71 3.43
C VAL A 328 -4.71 1.21 2.41
N ALA A 329 -6.01 1.29 2.69
CA ALA A 329 -7.05 0.86 1.75
C ALA A 329 -6.99 1.63 0.41
N GLU A 330 -6.79 2.95 0.43
CA GLU A 330 -6.61 3.75 -0.79
C GLU A 330 -5.32 3.37 -1.53
N GLY A 331 -4.22 3.14 -0.81
CA GLY A 331 -2.98 2.62 -1.41
C GLY A 331 -3.18 1.29 -2.12
N ARG A 332 -3.98 0.36 -1.56
CA ARG A 332 -4.32 -0.92 -2.22
C ARG A 332 -5.10 -0.70 -3.51
N LYS A 333 -6.09 0.20 -3.50
CA LYS A 333 -6.88 0.53 -4.70
C LYS A 333 -6.02 1.13 -5.81
N SER A 334 -5.02 1.94 -5.44
CA SER A 334 -4.04 2.50 -6.39
C SER A 334 -3.28 1.39 -7.11
N ILE A 335 -2.84 0.34 -6.40
CA ILE A 335 -2.20 -0.83 -7.02
C ILE A 335 -3.20 -1.59 -7.91
N ILE A 336 -4.39 -1.91 -7.39
CA ILE A 336 -5.42 -2.68 -8.12
C ILE A 336 -5.79 -2.01 -9.45
N ALA A 337 -5.75 -0.68 -9.53
CA ALA A 337 -6.02 0.08 -10.75
C ALA A 337 -5.07 -0.28 -11.92
N TYR A 338 -3.89 -0.84 -11.65
CA TYR A 338 -2.95 -1.32 -12.66
C TYR A 338 -3.12 -2.81 -13.03
N GLY A 339 -3.92 -3.55 -12.27
CA GLY A 339 -4.26 -4.95 -12.54
C GLY A 339 -4.41 -5.79 -11.27
N PHE A 340 -5.51 -6.53 -11.17
CA PHE A 340 -5.85 -7.33 -9.98
C PHE A 340 -4.93 -8.52 -9.74
N GLY A 341 -4.39 -9.13 -10.81
CA GLY A 341 -3.47 -10.27 -10.73
C GLY A 341 -2.08 -9.94 -10.20
N GLN A 342 -1.74 -8.65 -9.99
CA GLN A 342 -0.53 -8.26 -9.28
C GLN A 342 -0.76 -8.46 -7.78
N LEU A 343 0.00 -9.35 -7.14
CA LEU A 343 -0.20 -9.69 -5.73
C LEU A 343 0.11 -8.53 -4.77
N ASP A 344 0.81 -7.52 -5.26
CA ASP A 344 1.33 -6.37 -4.51
C ASP A 344 0.28 -5.66 -3.65
N TRP A 345 -0.99 -5.61 -4.09
CA TRP A 345 -2.06 -4.92 -3.36
C TRP A 345 -2.36 -5.56 -1.99
N GLY A 346 -2.19 -6.87 -1.85
CA GLY A 346 -2.46 -7.58 -0.60
C GLY A 346 -1.23 -7.70 0.32
N LEU A 347 -0.03 -7.39 -0.19
CA LEU A 347 1.23 -7.55 0.56
C LEU A 347 1.39 -6.55 1.71
N ALA A 348 0.80 -5.37 1.59
CA ALA A 348 0.83 -4.35 2.63
C ALA A 348 -0.02 -4.77 3.83
N THR A 349 0.64 -5.11 4.93
CA THR A 349 0.02 -5.42 6.21
C THR A 349 0.04 -4.20 7.12
N LEU A 350 -1.10 -3.89 7.75
CA LEU A 350 -1.18 -2.85 8.77
C LEU A 350 -1.21 -3.48 10.17
N TYR A 351 -0.21 -3.20 10.99
CA TYR A 351 -0.23 -3.42 12.42
C TYR A 351 -0.64 -2.14 13.14
N MET A 352 -1.59 -2.23 14.06
CA MET A 352 -2.13 -1.07 14.75
C MET A 352 -2.42 -1.35 16.23
N ARG A 353 -2.26 -0.32 17.06
CA ARG A 353 -2.74 -0.29 18.45
C ARG A 353 -3.42 1.04 18.80
N ALA A 354 -3.43 1.99 17.86
CA ALA A 354 -4.29 3.16 17.92
C ALA A 354 -5.74 2.72 17.66
N ASP A 355 -6.67 3.02 18.56
CA ASP A 355 -8.02 2.45 18.52
C ASP A 355 -8.81 2.86 17.27
N ASP A 356 -8.71 4.13 16.86
CA ASP A 356 -9.47 4.72 15.76
C ASP A 356 -8.65 4.91 14.48
N GLY A 357 -7.38 4.48 14.48
CA GLY A 357 -6.44 4.66 13.38
C GLY A 357 -5.98 6.10 13.14
N VAL A 358 -6.42 7.08 13.93
CA VAL A 358 -5.99 8.48 13.79
C VAL A 358 -4.65 8.66 14.49
N LEU A 359 -3.60 8.90 13.71
CA LEU A 359 -2.24 9.09 14.25
C LEU A 359 -1.89 10.55 14.49
N PHE A 360 -2.43 11.43 13.64
CA PHE A 360 -2.09 12.84 13.58
C PHE A 360 -3.37 13.66 13.58
N ASN A 361 -3.46 14.63 14.49
CA ASN A 361 -4.44 15.70 14.36
C ASN A 361 -3.78 16.86 13.60
N ILE A 362 -4.04 16.91 12.29
CA ILE A 362 -3.51 17.91 11.37
C ILE A 362 -4.50 19.09 11.32
N PRO A 363 -4.10 20.32 11.67
CA PRO A 363 -5.00 21.45 11.59
C PRO A 363 -5.39 21.71 10.12
N THR A 364 -6.68 21.81 9.86
CA THR A 364 -7.17 22.31 8.58
C THR A 364 -6.70 23.76 8.43
N PRO A 365 -6.09 24.16 7.30
CA PRO A 365 -5.74 25.56 7.09
C PRO A 365 -7.01 26.40 7.23
N SER A 366 -7.01 27.33 8.19
CA SER A 366 -8.12 28.28 8.33
C SER A 366 -8.17 29.11 7.05
N VAL A 367 -9.23 28.92 6.26
CA VAL A 367 -9.59 29.90 5.24
C VAL A 367 -9.66 31.25 5.96
N PRO A 368 -8.94 32.28 5.52
CA PRO A 368 -9.06 33.60 6.13
C PRO A 368 -10.54 33.95 6.12
N SER A 369 -11.12 34.12 7.31
CA SER A 369 -12.46 34.69 7.45
C SER A 369 -12.38 36.05 6.77
N ASN A 370 -12.82 36.14 5.52
CA ASN A 370 -13.12 37.42 4.91
C ASN A 370 -14.05 38.09 5.90
N GLN A 371 -13.58 39.18 6.51
CA GLN A 371 -14.36 39.88 7.49
C GLN A 371 -15.68 40.23 6.81
N VAL A 372 -16.76 39.63 7.32
CA VAL A 372 -18.10 40.08 7.02
C VAL A 372 -18.13 41.52 7.49
N VAL A 373 -17.96 42.46 6.56
CA VAL A 373 -18.28 43.85 6.80
C VAL A 373 -19.75 43.85 7.16
N THR A 374 -20.05 44.01 8.43
CA THR A 374 -21.39 44.26 8.94
C THR A 374 -21.97 45.44 8.16
N PRO A 375 -23.08 45.29 7.42
CA PRO A 375 -23.70 46.42 6.78
C PRO A 375 -24.29 47.32 7.89
N THR A 376 -23.69 48.49 8.07
CA THR A 376 -24.31 49.57 8.84
C THR A 376 -25.57 50.00 8.11
N ASN A 377 -26.72 49.84 8.78
CA ASN A 377 -28.00 50.37 8.33
C ASN A 377 -27.94 51.91 8.34
N GLU A 378 -27.56 52.51 7.22
CA GLU A 378 -27.91 53.89 6.90
C GLU A 378 -28.74 53.91 5.63
N THR A 379 -30.01 54.24 5.80
CA THR A 379 -30.98 54.49 4.73
C THR A 379 -30.61 55.77 3.98
N THR A 380 -30.16 55.65 2.73
CA THR A 380 -30.26 56.72 1.71
C THR A 380 -30.59 56.13 0.33
N PRO A 381 -31.38 56.80 -0.53
CA PRO A 381 -31.99 56.18 -1.70
C PRO A 381 -31.07 56.16 -2.94
N LEU A 382 -31.31 55.16 -3.79
CA LEU A 382 -30.67 54.87 -5.07
C LEU A 382 -30.37 56.09 -5.97
N ALA A 383 -29.14 56.14 -6.48
CA ALA A 383 -28.83 56.78 -7.76
C ALA A 383 -27.83 55.92 -8.56
N ASN A 384 -28.22 55.63 -9.80
CA ASN A 384 -27.46 54.90 -10.83
C ASN A 384 -26.03 55.42 -11.00
N LEU A 385 -25.02 54.54 -10.92
CA LEU A 385 -23.79 54.68 -11.70
C LEU A 385 -23.23 53.30 -12.10
N THR A 386 -23.25 53.10 -13.41
CA THR A 386 -22.49 52.14 -14.22
C THR A 386 -21.00 52.18 -13.92
N GLY A 387 -20.37 51.02 -13.69
CA GLY A 387 -18.91 50.92 -13.57
C GLY A 387 -18.43 49.58 -13.01
N GLY A 388 -18.62 48.48 -13.74
CA GLY A 388 -18.04 47.19 -13.38
C GLY A 388 -16.55 47.14 -13.70
N ASN A 389 -15.71 47.20 -12.67
CA ASN A 389 -14.36 46.64 -12.70
C ASN A 389 -14.34 45.42 -11.77
N SER A 390 -14.16 44.23 -12.34
CA SER A 390 -13.72 43.05 -11.59
C SER A 390 -12.84 42.22 -12.51
N VAL A 391 -11.61 42.01 -12.06
CA VAL A 391 -10.59 41.20 -12.71
C VAL A 391 -10.71 39.77 -12.19
N SER A 392 -10.62 38.84 -13.15
CA SER A 392 -10.62 37.38 -13.14
C SER A 392 -9.97 36.65 -11.96
N ASN A 393 -10.56 35.51 -11.56
CA ASN A 393 -9.97 34.18 -11.79
C ASN A 393 -10.95 33.03 -11.49
N LEU A 394 -11.61 32.51 -12.54
CA LEU A 394 -12.26 31.20 -12.60
C LEU A 394 -12.18 30.70 -14.05
N LEU A 395 -11.44 29.62 -14.27
CA LEU A 395 -11.45 28.78 -15.48
C LEU A 395 -11.98 27.42 -15.01
N GLY A 396 -12.99 26.73 -15.54
CA GLY A 396 -14.01 26.87 -16.61
C GLY A 396 -15.00 25.69 -16.39
N ASN A 397 -16.20 25.53 -16.92
CA ASN A 397 -16.94 26.13 -18.02
C ASN A 397 -18.47 26.01 -17.73
N ASN A 398 -19.23 26.99 -18.23
CA ASN A 398 -20.67 26.94 -18.56
C ASN A 398 -21.70 26.50 -17.50
N ASN A 399 -21.73 27.17 -16.36
CA ASN A 399 -22.95 27.28 -15.56
C ASN A 399 -23.27 28.75 -15.30
N THR A 400 -24.37 29.25 -15.87
CA THR A 400 -24.91 30.57 -15.52
C THR A 400 -26.04 30.37 -14.53
N ILE A 401 -25.88 30.91 -13.31
CA ILE A 401 -26.93 30.91 -12.29
C ILE A 401 -27.64 32.26 -12.32
N THR A 402 -28.90 32.27 -12.75
CA THR A 402 -29.84 33.37 -12.52
C THR A 402 -31.15 32.79 -12.01
N GLY A 403 -31.54 33.17 -10.79
CA GLY A 403 -32.90 33.04 -10.28
C GLY A 403 -33.50 31.63 -10.33
N GLY A 404 -33.03 30.74 -9.46
CA GLY A 404 -33.79 29.56 -9.00
C GLY A 404 -34.44 28.70 -10.09
N ASN A 405 -33.65 28.01 -10.92
CA ASN A 405 -33.98 26.73 -11.56
C ASN A 405 -32.74 26.13 -12.24
N ILE A 406 -32.54 24.80 -12.11
CA ILE A 406 -31.48 24.02 -12.79
C ILE A 406 -32.13 23.26 -13.95
N SER A 407 -31.60 23.40 -15.16
CA SER A 407 -31.96 22.54 -16.31
C SER A 407 -30.73 21.82 -16.84
N ILE A 408 -30.81 20.49 -16.93
CA ILE A 408 -29.77 19.62 -17.50
C ILE A 408 -30.22 19.24 -18.90
N GLY A 409 -29.50 19.70 -19.93
CA GLY A 409 -29.74 19.36 -21.33
C GLY A 409 -28.60 18.54 -21.91
N ASN A 410 -28.87 17.27 -22.25
CA ASN A 410 -28.05 16.44 -23.14
C ASN A 410 -27.97 17.07 -24.53
N VAL A 411 -26.80 17.06 -25.19
CA VAL A 411 -26.72 17.29 -26.64
C VAL A 411 -25.72 16.35 -27.32
N VAL A 412 -26.27 15.69 -28.35
CA VAL A 412 -25.69 14.81 -29.36
C VAL A 412 -25.02 15.63 -30.48
N ALA A 413 -24.10 14.96 -31.18
CA ALA A 413 -23.36 15.37 -32.37
C ALA A 413 -24.13 16.21 -33.42
N GLY A 414 -23.41 17.11 -34.10
CA GLY A 414 -23.83 17.63 -35.39
C GLY A 414 -23.26 18.99 -35.81
N ASN A 415 -22.15 18.94 -36.53
CA ASN A 415 -21.95 19.54 -37.86
C ASN A 415 -21.97 21.08 -38.08
N HIS A 416 -21.05 21.48 -38.98
CA HIS A 416 -20.99 22.68 -39.85
C HIS A 416 -20.18 23.94 -39.46
N ASN A 417 -19.29 24.25 -40.42
CA ASN A 417 -18.98 25.53 -41.05
C ASN A 417 -17.56 26.10 -40.89
N GLN A 418 -16.93 26.15 -42.06
CA GLN A 418 -15.72 26.88 -42.42
C GLN A 418 -15.82 28.37 -42.05
N THR A 419 -14.79 28.87 -41.38
CA THR A 419 -14.30 30.24 -41.58
C THR A 419 -12.78 30.23 -41.48
N THR A 420 -12.14 30.55 -42.60
CA THR A 420 -10.68 30.64 -42.74
C THR A 420 -10.17 31.90 -42.04
N ILE A 421 -9.28 31.77 -41.06
CA ILE A 421 -8.37 32.85 -40.65
C ILE A 421 -6.98 32.23 -40.46
N ASN A 422 -6.06 32.62 -41.33
CA ASN A 422 -4.65 32.24 -41.29
C ASN A 422 -3.94 32.94 -40.12
N HIS A 423 -3.54 32.18 -39.11
CA HIS A 423 -2.39 32.53 -38.27
C HIS A 423 -1.54 31.27 -38.05
N GLY A 424 -0.29 31.33 -38.50
CA GLY A 424 0.66 30.24 -38.39
C GLY A 424 1.03 29.96 -36.94
N VAL A 425 0.75 28.74 -36.48
CA VAL A 425 1.36 28.09 -35.32
C VAL A 425 1.53 26.61 -35.69
N ALA A 426 2.74 26.09 -35.47
CA ALA A 426 3.14 24.72 -35.81
C ALA A 426 2.22 23.67 -35.16
N GLN A 427 1.84 22.65 -35.93
CA GLN A 427 1.12 21.48 -35.40
C GLN A 427 2.06 20.56 -34.59
N PRO A 428 1.58 19.90 -33.51
CA PRO A 428 2.26 18.76 -32.92
C PRO A 428 2.14 17.55 -33.87
N ASN A 429 3.27 16.93 -34.20
CA ASN A 429 3.34 15.74 -35.03
C ASN A 429 2.54 14.59 -34.38
N THR A 430 1.60 14.02 -35.13
CA THR A 430 1.11 12.66 -34.89
C THR A 430 2.27 11.67 -35.13
N PRO A 431 2.51 10.67 -34.25
CA PRO A 431 3.55 9.68 -34.50
C PRO A 431 3.21 8.92 -35.79
N SER A 432 4.14 8.88 -36.73
CA SER A 432 3.99 8.08 -37.95
C SER A 432 3.91 6.59 -37.60
N ALA A 433 3.28 5.78 -38.46
CA ALA A 433 3.23 4.32 -38.29
C ALA A 433 4.63 3.68 -38.08
N ALA A 434 5.69 4.31 -38.60
CA ALA A 434 7.07 3.92 -38.39
C ALA A 434 7.52 4.03 -36.92
N ASN A 435 7.06 5.05 -36.18
CA ASN A 435 7.39 5.20 -34.74
C ASN A 435 6.75 4.09 -33.89
N ASN A 436 5.54 3.65 -34.23
CA ASN A 436 4.86 2.57 -33.51
C ASN A 436 5.50 1.20 -33.81
N GLN A 437 5.92 0.95 -35.06
CA GLN A 437 6.61 -0.28 -35.44
C GLN A 437 8.01 -0.37 -34.81
N GLN A 438 8.72 0.75 -34.70
CA GLN A 438 10.04 0.81 -34.08
C GLN A 438 10.00 0.61 -32.56
N GLN A 439 8.94 1.10 -31.89
CA GLN A 439 8.67 0.83 -30.48
C GLN A 439 8.28 -0.64 -30.24
N ALA A 440 7.42 -1.22 -31.09
CA ALA A 440 7.06 -2.64 -31.01
C ALA A 440 8.30 -3.56 -31.22
N LEU A 441 9.18 -3.21 -32.16
CA LEU A 441 10.41 -3.93 -32.40
C LEU A 441 11.39 -3.83 -31.22
N ALA A 442 11.45 -2.68 -30.54
CA ALA A 442 12.27 -2.50 -29.34
C ALA A 442 11.75 -3.37 -28.17
N ALA A 443 10.43 -3.38 -27.95
CA ALA A 443 9.80 -4.18 -26.89
C ALA A 443 10.01 -5.70 -27.11
N GLU A 444 9.86 -6.19 -28.35
CA GLU A 444 10.10 -7.62 -28.65
C GLU A 444 11.59 -7.99 -28.48
N ARG A 445 12.53 -7.09 -28.78
CA ARG A 445 13.96 -7.32 -28.54
C ARG A 445 14.31 -7.37 -27.05
N GLU A 446 13.68 -6.52 -26.24
CA GLU A 446 13.85 -6.55 -24.78
C GLU A 446 13.26 -7.83 -24.18
N LEU A 447 12.08 -8.24 -24.65
CA LEU A 447 11.45 -9.50 -24.27
C LEU A 447 12.31 -10.71 -24.68
N LEU A 448 12.90 -10.69 -25.87
CA LEU A 448 13.84 -11.72 -26.32
C LEU A 448 15.05 -11.81 -25.38
N ALA A 449 15.65 -10.67 -25.03
CA ALA A 449 16.81 -10.62 -24.13
C ALA A 449 16.47 -11.18 -22.75
N LEU A 450 15.30 -10.86 -22.21
CA LEU A 450 14.81 -11.38 -20.94
C LEU A 450 14.58 -12.90 -20.98
N LYS A 451 13.91 -13.41 -22.02
CA LYS A 451 13.68 -14.85 -22.18
C LYS A 451 14.98 -15.63 -22.37
N GLN A 452 15.95 -15.07 -23.11
CA GLN A 452 17.29 -15.67 -23.27
C GLN A 452 18.06 -15.74 -21.94
N LYS A 453 17.95 -14.69 -21.11
CA LYS A 453 18.54 -14.66 -19.76
C LYS A 453 17.91 -15.73 -18.87
N ASN A 454 16.58 -15.86 -18.90
CA ASN A 454 15.87 -16.87 -18.12
C ASN A 454 16.25 -18.28 -18.57
N LEU A 455 16.36 -18.54 -19.89
CA LEU A 455 16.81 -19.83 -20.40
C LEU A 455 18.22 -20.19 -19.91
N ASN A 456 19.14 -19.23 -19.85
CA ASN A 456 20.49 -19.46 -19.33
C ASN A 456 20.49 -19.79 -17.83
N ILE A 457 19.64 -19.12 -17.04
CA ILE A 457 19.48 -19.42 -15.60
C ILE A 457 18.89 -20.83 -15.43
N THR A 458 17.85 -21.18 -16.17
CA THR A 458 17.25 -22.52 -16.13
C THR A 458 18.26 -23.61 -16.53
N LYS A 459 19.11 -23.36 -17.52
CA LYS A 459 20.20 -24.30 -17.88
C LYS A 459 21.21 -24.50 -16.76
N LEU A 460 21.65 -23.41 -16.10
CA LEU A 460 22.55 -23.50 -14.95
C LEU A 460 21.90 -24.26 -13.78
N GLN A 461 20.60 -24.09 -13.58
CA GLN A 461 19.85 -24.85 -12.57
C GLN A 461 19.78 -26.34 -12.93
N ILE A 462 19.47 -26.69 -14.18
CA ILE A 462 19.47 -28.07 -14.66
C ILE A 462 20.85 -28.73 -14.46
N GLU A 463 21.92 -28.02 -14.78
CA GLU A 463 23.30 -28.49 -14.61
C GLU A 463 23.64 -28.79 -13.13
N GLN A 464 23.06 -28.07 -12.18
CA GLN A 464 23.26 -28.32 -10.74
C GLN A 464 22.65 -29.64 -10.25
N TYR A 465 21.64 -30.19 -10.94
CA TYR A 465 20.97 -31.42 -10.52
C TYR A 465 21.64 -32.71 -11.02
N GLY A 466 22.56 -32.65 -11.99
CA GLY A 466 23.23 -33.84 -12.52
C GLY A 466 22.24 -34.88 -13.07
N ILE A 467 22.21 -36.10 -12.50
CA ILE A 467 21.23 -37.15 -12.84
C ILE A 467 20.04 -37.04 -11.88
N GLY A 468 18.87 -36.68 -12.41
CA GLY A 468 17.61 -36.54 -11.64
C GLY A 468 16.97 -35.16 -11.73
N VAL A 469 17.03 -34.52 -12.90
CA VAL A 469 16.43 -33.19 -13.13
C VAL A 469 14.92 -33.23 -12.87
N PRO A 470 14.39 -32.36 -12.00
CA PRO A 470 12.95 -32.26 -11.78
C PRO A 470 12.18 -31.96 -13.08
N VAL A 471 11.09 -32.67 -13.31
CA VAL A 471 10.26 -32.57 -14.53
C VAL A 471 9.80 -31.13 -14.80
N TYR A 472 9.53 -30.34 -13.75
CA TYR A 472 9.11 -28.95 -13.91
C TYR A 472 10.22 -28.05 -14.50
N LEU A 473 11.50 -28.29 -14.18
CA LEU A 473 12.62 -27.54 -14.76
C LEU A 473 12.83 -27.91 -16.23
N GLN A 474 12.61 -29.18 -16.57
CA GLN A 474 12.65 -29.64 -17.96
C GLN A 474 11.52 -29.00 -18.78
N ASN A 475 10.30 -28.95 -18.24
CA ASN A 475 9.16 -28.30 -18.87
C ASN A 475 9.38 -26.79 -19.05
N GLN A 476 9.90 -26.13 -18.01
CA GLN A 476 10.22 -24.70 -18.06
C GLN A 476 11.30 -24.39 -19.12
N HIS A 477 12.33 -25.24 -19.23
CA HIS A 477 13.33 -25.12 -20.30
C HIS A 477 12.70 -25.21 -21.68
N ASP A 478 11.85 -26.22 -21.92
CA ASP A 478 11.27 -26.48 -23.23
C ASP A 478 10.26 -25.38 -23.64
N GLU A 479 9.50 -24.84 -22.68
CA GLU A 479 8.63 -23.68 -22.89
C GLU A 479 9.44 -22.43 -23.24
N LEU A 480 10.54 -22.14 -22.53
CA LEU A 480 11.39 -20.99 -22.83
C LEU A 480 12.02 -21.09 -24.21
N VAL A 481 12.43 -22.28 -24.65
CA VAL A 481 12.94 -22.51 -26.01
C VAL A 481 11.87 -22.20 -27.06
N LYS A 482 10.63 -22.65 -26.83
CA LYS A 482 9.50 -22.41 -27.73
C LYS A 482 9.13 -20.92 -27.80
N ASP A 483 9.08 -20.24 -26.66
CA ASP A 483 8.80 -18.81 -26.56
C ASP A 483 9.84 -17.97 -27.30
N ILE A 484 11.13 -18.27 -27.11
CA ILE A 484 12.24 -17.59 -27.79
C ILE A 484 12.09 -17.70 -29.31
N ALA A 485 11.78 -18.90 -29.81
CA ALA A 485 11.56 -19.11 -31.25
C ALA A 485 10.37 -18.28 -31.77
N ALA A 486 9.27 -18.21 -31.02
CA ALA A 486 8.11 -17.41 -31.38
C ALA A 486 8.41 -15.90 -31.37
N ILE A 487 9.16 -15.41 -30.39
CA ILE A 487 9.59 -13.99 -30.32
C ILE A 487 10.52 -13.64 -31.48
N GLN A 488 11.50 -14.51 -31.79
CA GLN A 488 12.39 -14.31 -32.92
C GLN A 488 11.64 -14.23 -34.25
N GLN A 489 10.58 -15.03 -34.42
CA GLN A 489 9.71 -14.96 -35.59
C GLN A 489 8.97 -13.61 -35.65
N ARG A 490 8.37 -13.14 -34.54
CA ARG A 490 7.69 -11.84 -34.51
C ARG A 490 8.65 -10.67 -34.77
N ILE A 491 9.88 -10.72 -34.26
CA ILE A 491 10.92 -9.75 -34.58
C ILE A 491 11.23 -9.75 -36.07
N ALA A 492 11.34 -10.93 -36.69
CA ALA A 492 11.59 -11.06 -38.12
C ALA A 492 10.43 -10.54 -38.98
N GLU A 493 9.18 -10.69 -38.51
CA GLU A 493 7.98 -10.15 -39.16
C GLU A 493 7.90 -8.62 -39.02
N LEU A 494 8.21 -8.08 -37.84
CA LEU A 494 8.23 -6.63 -37.57
C LEU A 494 9.42 -5.91 -38.23
N SER A 495 10.47 -6.63 -38.59
CA SER A 495 11.67 -6.09 -39.26
C SER A 495 11.59 -6.11 -40.80
N LYS A 496 10.53 -6.70 -41.37
CA LYS A 496 10.19 -6.62 -42.80
C LYS A 496 9.34 -5.40 -43.08
#